data_AF-A0AAU3RN45-F1
#
_entry.id   AF-A0AAU3RN45-F1
#
_cell.length_a   1.000
_cell.length_b   1.000
_cell.length_c   1.000
_cell.angle_alpha   90.00
_cell.angle_beta   90.00
_cell.angle_gamma   90.00
#
_symmetry.space_group_name_H-M   'P 1'
#
loop_
_entity.id
_entity.type
_entity.pdbx_description
1 polymer ?
#
loop_
_entity_poly.entity_id
_entity_poly.type
_entity_poly.pdbx_seq_one_letter_code
_entity_poly.pdbx_strand_id
1 'polypeptide(L)' 'MEYTIIRVYRVVASSQYEATDRLMEAFDLGVDRDYYVKDIVKGPTDVRTAATRPMSWWALARRQILGH' A
#
# COMPACT_ATOMS: atom_id res chain seq x y z
N MET A 1 10.61 19.15 6.27
CA MET A 1 10.70 18.28 5.09
C MET A 1 10.25 16.90 5.52
N GLU A 2 9.24 16.34 4.87
CA GLU A 2 8.65 15.03 5.25
C GLU A 2 9.14 13.94 4.32
N TYR A 3 9.47 12.79 4.88
CA TYR A 3 9.88 11.61 4.14
C TYR A 3 8.89 10.49 4.45
N THR A 4 8.49 9.74 3.43
CA THR A 4 7.64 8.56 3.61
C THR A 4 8.50 7.31 3.49
N ILE A 5 8.50 6.47 4.51
CA ILE A 5 9.15 5.16 4.50
C ILE A 5 8.07 4.10 4.35
N ILE A 6 8.20 3.25 3.33
CA ILE A 6 7.30 2.14 3.06
C ILE A 6 8.12 0.85 3.17
N ARG A 7 7.79 0.00 4.15
CA ARG A 7 8.36 -1.34 4.27
C ARG A 7 7.54 -2.33 3.47
N VAL A 8 8.20 -3.14 2.65
CA VAL A 8 7.55 -4.17 1.83
C VAL A 8 7.82 -5.53 2.44
N TYR A 9 6.74 -6.23 2.81
CA TYR A 9 6.77 -7.62 3.28
C TYR A 9 6.09 -8.53 2.26
N ARG A 10 6.57 -9.78 2.14
CA ARG A 10 5.95 -10.81 1.32
C ARG A 10 5.54 -11.98 2.20
N VAL A 11 4.24 -12.12 2.41
CA VAL A 11 3.63 -13.17 3.22
C VAL A 11 2.89 -14.14 2.31
N VAL A 12 3.08 -15.44 2.51
CA VAL A 12 2.34 -16.47 1.78
C VAL A 12 0.96 -16.60 2.40
N ALA A 13 -0.09 -16.32 1.64
CA ALA A 13 -1.47 -16.43 2.07
C ALA A 13 -2.42 -16.62 0.90
N SER A 14 -3.58 -17.19 1.18
CA SER A 14 -4.68 -17.41 0.22
C SER A 14 -5.68 -16.24 0.20
N SER A 15 -5.64 -15.36 1.20
CA SER A 15 -6.49 -14.16 1.29
C SER A 15 -5.78 -12.98 1.93
N GLN A 16 -6.36 -11.78 1.77
CA GLN A 16 -5.85 -10.56 2.39
C GLN A 16 -5.94 -10.61 3.92
N TYR A 17 -7.02 -11.18 4.47
CA TYR A 17 -7.20 -11.32 5.92
C TYR A 17 -6.11 -12.21 6.51
N GLU A 18 -5.90 -13.38 5.91
CA GLU A 18 -4.87 -14.33 6.33
C GLU A 18 -3.45 -13.76 6.19
N ALA A 19 -3.18 -12.97 5.14
CA ALA A 19 -1.90 -12.28 4.99
C ALA A 19 -1.66 -11.25 6.12
N THR A 20 -2.73 -10.57 6.54
CA THR A 20 -2.68 -9.56 7.61
C THR A 20 -2.46 -10.23 8.95
N ASP A 21 -3.23 -11.27 9.28
CA ASP A 21 -3.11 -12.01 10.54
C ASP A 21 -1.71 -12.61 10.69
N ARG A 22 -1.16 -13.23 9.65
CA ARG A 22 0.20 -13.77 9.65
C ARG A 22 1.27 -12.70 9.84
N LEU A 23 1.09 -11.52 9.23
CA LEU A 23 2.04 -10.44 9.40
C LEU A 23 1.99 -9.88 10.83
N MET A 24 0.81 -9.75 11.42
CA MET A 24 0.64 -9.34 12.82
C MET A 24 1.28 -10.35 13.77
N GLU A 25 1.04 -11.64 13.56
CA GLU A 25 1.70 -12.71 14.32
C GLU A 25 3.23 -12.63 14.20
N ALA A 26 3.76 -12.39 13.00
CA ALA A 26 5.20 -12.25 12.79
C ALA A 26 5.78 -11.04 13.55
N PHE A 27 5.04 -9.93 13.67
CA PHE A 27 5.46 -8.80 14.49
C PHE A 27 5.42 -9.13 15.99
N ASP A 28 4.37 -9.80 16.45
CA ASP A 28 4.23 -10.19 17.86
C ASP A 28 5.32 -11.17 18.29
N LEU A 29 5.74 -12.06 17.39
CA LEU A 29 6.83 -13.02 17.59
C LEU A 29 8.22 -12.42 17.33
N GLY A 30 8.31 -11.21 16.77
CA GLY A 30 9.58 -10.57 16.43
C GLY A 30 10.34 -11.23 15.26
N VAL A 31 9.62 -11.92 14.36
CA VAL A 31 10.16 -12.63 13.19
C VAL A 31 9.76 -11.97 11.85
N ASP A 32 9.28 -10.73 11.89
CA ASP A 32 8.88 -9.94 10.73
C ASP A 32 9.98 -9.80 9.67
N ARG A 33 11.25 -9.86 10.09
CA ARG A 33 12.42 -9.81 9.21
C ARG A 33 12.49 -10.96 8.21
N ASP A 34 11.90 -12.11 8.53
CA ASP A 34 11.88 -13.26 7.62
C ASP A 34 10.96 -13.01 6.42
N TYR A 35 9.98 -12.13 6.58
CA TYR A 35 9.06 -11.71 5.52
C TYR A 35 9.46 -10.40 4.85
N TYR A 36 10.49 -9.72 5.37
CA TYR A 36 10.95 -8.44 4.86
C TYR A 36 11.62 -8.58 3.50
N VAL A 37 11.23 -7.71 2.55
CA VAL A 37 11.79 -7.70 1.20
C VAL A 37 12.68 -6.49 0.98
N LYS A 38 12.14 -5.29 1.21
CA LYS A 38 12.85 -4.03 0.97
C LYS A 38 12.12 -2.83 1.57
N ASP A 39 12.87 -1.76 1.75
CA ASP A 39 12.37 -0.44 2.09
C ASP A 39 12.32 0.46 0.85
N ILE A 40 11.28 1.28 0.77
CA ILE A 40 11.16 2.35 -0.21
C ILE A 40 11.09 3.66 0.56
N VAL A 41 12.08 4.52 0.33
CA VAL A 41 12.13 5.86 0.92
C VAL A 41 11.73 6.87 -0.14
N LYS A 42 10.66 7.62 0.11
CA LYS A 42 10.21 8.72 -0.72
C LYS A 42 10.60 10.04 -0.06
N GLY A 43 11.32 10.87 -0.81
CA GLY A 43 11.67 12.22 -0.39
C GLY A 43 10.44 13.13 -0.29
N PRO A 44 10.58 14.30 0.35
CA PRO A 44 9.57 15.34 0.30
C PRO A 44 9.29 15.66 -1.16
N THR A 45 8.02 15.55 -1.57
CA THR A 45 7.58 15.94 -2.91
C THR A 45 7.70 17.47 -3.00
N ASP A 46 8.89 17.97 -3.33
CA ASP A 46 9.01 19.33 -3.84
C ASP A 46 8.57 19.34 -5.31
N VAL A 47 7.99 20.44 -5.77
CA VAL A 47 7.34 20.64 -7.09
C VAL A 47 5.86 20.21 -7.15
N ARG A 48 4.97 21.19 -6.90
CA ARG A 48 4.20 21.92 -7.94
C ARG A 48 3.90 21.24 -9.30
N THR A 49 3.78 19.92 -9.33
CA THR A 49 3.35 19.18 -10.52
C THR A 49 1.84 19.02 -10.41
N ALA A 50 1.12 19.95 -11.05
CA ALA A 50 -0.27 19.73 -11.38
C ALA A 50 -0.41 18.47 -12.27
N ALA A 51 -1.60 17.85 -12.21
CA ALA A 51 -2.08 16.66 -12.94
C ALA A 51 -1.60 15.32 -12.34
N THR A 52 -2.44 14.52 -11.69
CA THR A 52 -3.85 14.22 -11.97
C THR A 52 -4.55 13.96 -10.64
N ARG A 53 -5.60 14.72 -10.32
CA ARG A 53 -6.49 14.36 -9.20
C ARG A 53 -6.92 12.90 -9.42
N PRO A 54 -6.73 11.98 -8.46
CA PRO A 54 -7.29 10.64 -8.61
C PRO A 54 -8.79 10.83 -8.84
N MET A 55 -9.32 10.19 -9.89
CA MET A 55 -10.75 10.19 -10.15
C MET A 55 -11.46 9.82 -8.85
N SER A 56 -12.27 10.75 -8.34
CA SER A 56 -13.10 10.54 -7.16
C SER A 56 -13.81 9.20 -7.31
N TRP A 57 -13.93 8.44 -6.22
CA TRP A 57 -14.62 7.14 -6.19
C TRP A 57 -16.00 7.18 -6.90
N TRP A 58 -16.67 8.33 -6.85
CA TRP A 58 -17.90 8.62 -7.58
C TRP A 58 -17.80 8.51 -9.11
N ALA A 59 -16.68 8.89 -9.70
CA ALA A 59 -16.44 8.79 -11.14
C ALA A 59 -16.24 7.33 -11.58
N LEU A 60 -15.59 6.51 -10.75
CA LEU A 60 -15.44 5.06 -10.99
C LEU A 60 -16.78 4.33 -10.87
N ALA A 61 -17.60 4.68 -9.87
CA ALA A 61 -18.94 4.09 -9.69
C ALA A 61 -19.89 4.41 -10.85
N ARG A 62 -19.92 5.66 -11.35
CA ARG A 62 -20.73 6.01 -12.53
C ARG A 62 -20.32 5.27 -13.79
N ARG A 63 -19.01 5.03 -13.96
CA ARG A 63 -18.49 4.34 -15.13
C ARG A 63 -18.86 2.86 -15.16
N GLN A 64 -18.95 2.20 -13.99
CA GLN A 64 -19.46 0.83 -13.92
C GLN A 64 -20.97 0.72 -14.19
N ILE A 65 -21.76 1.75 -13.86
CA ILE A 65 -23.22 1.74 -14.09
C ILE A 65 -23.58 2.06 -15.55
N LEU A 66 -22.78 2.87 -16.25
CA LEU A 66 -23.04 3.32 -17.63
C LEU A 66 -22.44 2.44 -18.73
N GLY A 67 -21.74 1.36 -18.39
CA GLY A 67 -21.42 0.27 -19.32
C GLY A 67 -20.56 0.63 -20.54
N HIS A 68 -19.58 1.53 -20.40
CA HIS A 68 -18.59 1.86 -21.44
C HIS A 68 -17.18 1.37 -21.09
#